data_AF-A0A1Q7N1L2-F1
#
_entry.id   AF-A0A1Q7N1L2-F1
#
_cell.length_a   1.000
_cell.length_b   1.000
_cell.length_c   1.000
_cell.angle_alpha   90.00
_cell.angle_beta   90.00
_cell.angle_gamma   90.00
#
_symmetry.space_group_name_H-M   'P 1'
#
loop_
_entity.id
_entity.type
_entity.pdbx_description
1 polymer ?
#
loop_
_entity_poly.entity_id
_entity_poly.type
_entity_poly.pdbx_seq_one_letter_code
_entity_poly.pdbx_strand_id
1 'polypeptide(L)'
;MLATGQIITNNDSYSTIVTVDNVVRRVLAAGKTWKSYAEDLPSVGYTGGDVGNYARKHNVFALLSDVANDSTQRKNLVPFTQFAPDLANGTLPDFSNIVPNLCNDAHDCSLGTADTWLQNNIAPLLASPTFQRDGLLIILFDEAGSDNTNGGGRIAWVVVSPRAKTGYSSTTLYQHQSTLRLILEALGVTQFPGAAATAPGMAEFFTP
;
A
#
# COMPACT_ATOMS: atom_id res chain seq x y z
N MET A 1 2.84 -5.36 -8.37
CA MET A 1 2.83 -4.15 -9.22
C MET A 1 2.96 -2.86 -8.41
N LEU A 2 2.20 -2.65 -7.33
CA LEU A 2 2.25 -1.43 -6.51
C LEU A 2 3.61 -1.09 -5.89
N ALA A 3 4.48 -2.06 -5.61
CA ALA A 3 5.78 -1.77 -5.01
C ALA A 3 6.88 -1.48 -6.06
N THR A 4 6.75 -1.96 -7.29
CA THR A 4 7.86 -1.99 -8.28
C THR A 4 7.50 -1.36 -9.62
N GLY A 5 6.22 -1.07 -9.86
CA GLY A 5 5.71 -0.69 -11.19
C GLY A 5 5.77 -1.83 -12.19
N GLN A 6 5.94 -3.08 -11.76
CA GLN A 6 6.07 -4.26 -12.62
C GLN A 6 5.29 -5.45 -12.06
N ILE A 7 4.86 -6.36 -12.94
CA ILE A 7 4.40 -7.69 -12.52
C ILE A 7 5.64 -8.56 -12.32
N ILE A 8 5.95 -8.88 -11.07
CA ILE A 8 7.10 -9.74 -10.74
C ILE A 8 6.72 -11.22 -10.84
N THR A 9 5.50 -11.55 -10.42
CA THR A 9 4.99 -12.91 -10.30
C THR A 9 3.46 -12.86 -10.23
N ASN A 10 2.82 -13.95 -10.63
CA ASN A 10 1.42 -14.29 -10.38
C ASN A 10 1.30 -15.61 -9.59
N ASN A 11 2.38 -16.03 -8.94
CA ASN A 11 2.45 -17.25 -8.15
C ASN A 11 2.44 -16.90 -6.66
N ASP A 12 1.40 -17.33 -5.96
CA ASP A 12 1.21 -17.15 -4.51
C ASP A 12 2.34 -17.73 -3.66
N SER A 13 3.02 -18.76 -4.16
CA SER A 13 4.16 -19.39 -3.48
C SER A 13 5.48 -18.68 -3.73
N TYR A 14 5.50 -17.57 -4.48
CA TYR A 14 6.72 -16.84 -4.81
C TYR A 14 7.42 -16.31 -3.56
N SER A 15 8.70 -16.65 -3.43
CA SER A 15 9.53 -16.38 -2.24
C SER A 15 10.92 -15.85 -2.59
N THR A 16 11.15 -15.49 -3.86
CA THR A 16 12.45 -15.01 -4.33
C THR A 16 12.64 -13.54 -3.99
N ILE A 17 13.85 -13.16 -3.58
CA ILE A 17 14.21 -11.76 -3.35
C ILE A 17 14.23 -10.99 -4.67
N VAL A 18 13.52 -9.86 -4.67
CA VAL A 18 13.29 -8.99 -5.81
C VAL A 18 14.26 -7.80 -5.78
N THR A 19 15.11 -7.69 -6.78
CA THR A 19 16.21 -6.69 -6.81
C THR A 19 15.92 -5.48 -7.70
N VAL A 20 14.77 -5.46 -8.39
CA VAL A 20 14.40 -4.34 -9.26
C VAL A 20 14.17 -3.06 -8.46
N ASP A 21 14.23 -1.93 -9.16
CA ASP A 21 13.85 -0.64 -8.60
C ASP A 21 12.41 -0.65 -8.06
N ASN A 22 12.19 0.03 -6.94
CA ASN A 22 10.97 -0.09 -6.15
C ASN A 22 10.70 1.13 -5.27
N VAL A 23 9.48 1.21 -4.74
CA VAL A 23 8.98 2.31 -3.92
C VAL A 23 9.87 2.57 -2.70
N VAL A 24 10.40 1.54 -2.02
CA VAL A 24 11.26 1.72 -0.85
C VAL A 24 12.52 2.49 -1.25
N ARG A 25 13.19 2.05 -2.31
CA ARG A 25 14.38 2.74 -2.84
C ARG A 25 14.08 4.20 -3.18
N ARG A 26 12.94 4.46 -3.81
CA ARG A 26 12.54 5.82 -4.25
C ARG A 26 12.17 6.74 -3.09
N VAL A 27 11.46 6.23 -2.09
CA VAL A 27 11.11 6.97 -0.87
C VAL A 27 12.37 7.30 -0.07
N LEU A 28 13.27 6.33 0.13
CA LEU A 28 14.53 6.57 0.84
C LEU A 28 15.44 7.57 0.12
N ALA A 29 15.56 7.47 -1.21
CA ALA A 29 16.34 8.42 -2.01
C ALA A 29 15.83 9.87 -1.93
N ALA A 30 14.54 10.06 -1.64
CA ALA A 30 13.94 11.37 -1.41
C ALA A 30 14.05 11.86 0.05
N GLY A 31 14.78 11.13 0.91
CA GLY A 31 14.91 11.47 2.33
C GLY A 31 13.63 11.26 3.13
N LYS A 32 12.72 10.42 2.64
CA LYS A 32 11.42 10.13 3.24
C LYS A 32 11.45 8.82 4.03
N THR A 33 10.55 8.70 4.99
CA THR A 33 10.38 7.52 5.83
C THR A 33 9.27 6.62 5.32
N TRP A 34 9.35 5.32 5.62
CA TRP A 34 8.31 4.35 5.25
C TRP A 34 8.12 3.27 6.31
N LYS A 35 6.91 2.69 6.37
CA LYS A 35 6.63 1.44 7.09
C LYS A 35 5.53 0.64 6.38
N SER A 36 5.57 -0.69 6.56
CA SER A 36 4.48 -1.60 6.22
C SER A 36 3.88 -2.17 7.51
N TYR A 37 2.61 -1.87 7.76
CA TYR A 37 1.82 -2.33 8.88
C TYR A 37 0.96 -3.51 8.42
N ALA A 38 1.34 -4.74 8.78
CA ALA A 38 0.61 -5.93 8.37
C ALA A 38 -0.04 -6.62 9.57
N GLU A 39 -1.33 -6.92 9.46
CA GLU A 39 -2.07 -7.63 10.50
C GLU A 39 -1.55 -9.06 10.60
N ASP A 40 -1.48 -9.57 11.83
CA ASP A 40 -0.91 -10.87 12.18
C ASP A 40 0.56 -11.10 11.75
N LEU A 41 1.31 -10.05 11.38
CA LEU A 41 2.75 -10.15 11.18
C LEU A 41 3.40 -10.70 12.46
N PRO A 42 4.12 -11.84 12.43
CA PRO A 42 4.55 -12.54 13.65
C PRO A 42 5.46 -11.72 14.56
N SER A 43 6.31 -10.86 13.98
CA SER A 43 7.22 -9.98 14.72
C SER A 43 7.73 -8.85 13.81
N VAL A 44 8.26 -7.80 14.43
CA VAL A 44 8.93 -6.72 13.70
C VAL A 44 10.09 -7.29 12.88
N GLY A 45 10.10 -6.98 11.59
CA GLY A 45 11.09 -7.45 10.64
C GLY A 45 10.96 -8.91 10.20
N TYR A 46 9.79 -9.53 10.42
CA TYR A 46 9.53 -10.86 9.90
C TYR A 46 9.49 -10.88 8.36
N THR A 47 10.37 -11.69 7.76
CA THR A 47 10.45 -11.91 6.29
C THR A 47 10.18 -13.37 5.91
N GLY A 48 9.66 -14.18 6.84
CA GLY A 48 9.29 -15.57 6.58
C GLY A 48 8.02 -15.70 5.75
N GLY A 49 7.58 -16.93 5.51
CA GLY A 49 6.34 -17.22 4.78
C GLY A 49 5.08 -16.96 5.60
N ASP A 50 3.95 -17.40 5.06
CA ASP A 50 2.62 -17.23 5.65
C ASP A 50 2.53 -17.92 7.02
N VAL A 51 1.79 -17.30 7.95
CA VAL A 51 1.58 -17.81 9.32
C VAL A 51 0.18 -17.42 9.78
N GLY A 52 -0.67 -18.40 10.11
CA GLY A 52 -2.05 -18.10 10.48
C GLY A 52 -2.77 -17.34 9.36
N ASN A 53 -3.35 -16.17 9.69
CA ASN A 53 -4.01 -15.31 8.70
C ASN A 53 -3.05 -14.29 8.04
N TYR A 54 -1.77 -14.26 8.43
CA TYR A 54 -0.77 -13.42 7.74
C TYR A 54 -0.34 -14.09 6.43
N ALA A 55 -0.56 -13.39 5.32
CA ALA A 55 -0.12 -13.79 3.99
C ALA A 55 1.03 -12.89 3.50
N ARG A 56 2.26 -13.42 3.41
CA ARG A 56 3.44 -12.68 2.92
C ARG A 56 3.20 -12.15 1.50
N LYS A 57 2.44 -12.87 0.67
CA LYS A 57 2.10 -12.45 -0.70
C LYS A 57 1.40 -11.08 -0.75
N HIS A 58 0.68 -10.67 0.30
CA HIS A 58 0.05 -9.34 0.39
C HIS A 58 1.01 -8.29 0.99
N ASN A 59 2.06 -8.70 1.70
CA ASN A 59 3.12 -7.81 2.23
C ASN A 59 4.44 -7.96 1.44
N VAL A 60 4.38 -7.67 0.14
CA VAL A 60 5.47 -7.89 -0.83
C VAL A 60 6.78 -7.15 -0.49
N PHE A 61 6.74 -6.15 0.39
CA PHE A 61 7.91 -5.45 0.91
C PHE A 61 8.93 -6.40 1.55
N ALA A 62 8.48 -7.52 2.15
CA ALA A 62 9.34 -8.54 2.72
C ALA A 62 10.27 -9.23 1.69
N LEU A 63 9.95 -9.14 0.40
CA LEU A 63 10.73 -9.72 -0.69
C LEU A 63 11.60 -8.70 -1.44
N LEU A 64 11.46 -7.40 -1.19
CA LEU A 64 12.31 -6.40 -1.84
C LEU A 64 13.73 -6.46 -1.29
N SER A 65 14.74 -6.49 -2.17
CA SER A 65 16.14 -6.57 -1.75
C SER A 65 16.56 -5.41 -0.82
N ASP A 66 16.03 -4.21 -1.06
CA ASP A 66 16.25 -3.01 -0.22
C ASP A 66 15.68 -3.16 1.20
N VAL A 67 14.88 -4.19 1.45
CA VAL A 67 14.30 -4.51 2.77
C VAL A 67 14.89 -5.82 3.31
N ALA A 68 14.82 -6.88 2.52
CA ALA A 68 15.26 -8.21 2.91
C ALA A 68 16.76 -8.25 3.21
N ASN A 69 17.59 -7.47 2.50
CA ASN A 69 19.04 -7.47 2.69
C ASN A 69 19.55 -6.34 3.61
N ASP A 70 18.66 -5.49 4.13
CA ASP A 70 19.02 -4.38 5.01
C ASP A 70 18.33 -4.53 6.38
N SER A 71 19.13 -4.74 7.43
CA SER A 71 18.62 -4.95 8.78
C SER A 71 17.88 -3.75 9.39
N THR A 72 18.15 -2.53 8.92
CA THR A 72 17.45 -1.32 9.33
C THR A 72 16.11 -1.24 8.63
N GLN A 73 16.09 -1.39 7.30
CA GLN A 73 14.86 -1.32 6.52
C GLN A 73 13.90 -2.46 6.87
N ARG A 74 14.41 -3.64 7.20
CA ARG A 74 13.59 -4.76 7.66
C ARG A 74 12.74 -4.40 8.89
N LYS A 75 13.24 -3.56 9.80
CA LYS A 75 12.49 -3.12 11.00
C LYS A 75 11.28 -2.24 10.68
N ASN A 76 11.13 -1.78 9.44
CA ASN A 76 9.94 -1.06 8.97
C ASN A 76 8.78 -2.00 8.61
N LEU A 77 9.00 -3.32 8.59
CA LEU A 77 7.93 -4.32 8.60
C LEU A 77 7.45 -4.50 10.03
N VAL A 78 6.25 -4.03 10.35
CA VAL A 78 5.73 -4.02 11.72
C VAL A 78 4.36 -4.68 11.79
N PRO A 79 4.02 -5.34 12.92
CA PRO A 79 2.64 -5.77 13.18
C PRO A 79 1.70 -4.58 13.11
N PHE A 80 0.49 -4.78 12.57
CA PHE A 80 -0.52 -3.73 12.43
C PHE A 80 -0.88 -3.06 13.77
N THR A 81 -0.70 -3.77 14.89
CA THR A 81 -0.87 -3.20 16.24
C THR A 81 0.03 -1.99 16.53
N GLN A 82 1.10 -1.77 15.75
CA GLN A 82 1.95 -0.58 15.82
C GLN A 82 1.32 0.66 15.16
N PHE A 83 0.30 0.51 14.31
CA PHE A 83 -0.31 1.62 13.58
C PHE A 83 -1.01 2.62 14.52
N ALA A 84 -1.84 2.12 15.44
CA ALA A 84 -2.55 2.97 16.40
C ALA A 84 -1.62 3.80 17.32
N PRO A 85 -0.58 3.24 17.96
CA PRO A 85 0.35 4.05 18.75
C PRO A 85 1.17 5.02 17.88
N ASP A 86 1.57 4.65 16.67
CA ASP A 86 2.28 5.58 15.76
C ASP A 86 1.37 6.75 15.36
N LEU A 87 0.09 6.49 15.09
CA LEU A 87 -0.92 7.52 14.82
C LEU A 87 -1.12 8.44 16.03
N ALA A 88 -1.33 7.87 17.22
CA ALA A 88 -1.57 8.63 18.45
C ALA A 88 -0.38 9.52 18.84
N ASN A 89 0.84 9.06 18.57
CA ASN A 89 2.07 9.79 18.88
C ASN A 89 2.51 10.75 17.75
N GLY A 90 1.81 10.79 16.62
CA GLY A 90 2.19 11.62 15.47
C GLY A 90 3.49 11.16 14.79
N THR A 91 3.78 9.87 14.83
CA THR A 91 5.02 9.25 14.31
C THR A 91 4.77 8.30 13.14
N LEU A 92 3.65 8.44 12.44
CA LEU A 92 3.45 7.76 11.16
C LEU A 92 4.54 8.18 10.17
N PRO A 93 5.04 7.25 9.33
CA PRO A 93 6.01 7.58 8.29
C PRO A 93 5.36 8.38 7.16
N ASP A 94 6.18 8.99 6.30
CA ASP A 94 5.70 9.66 5.09
C ASP A 94 4.94 8.68 4.18
N PHE A 95 5.42 7.44 4.03
CA PHE A 95 4.75 6.37 3.31
C PHE A 95 4.33 5.21 4.23
N SER A 96 3.03 5.03 4.42
CA SER A 96 2.46 3.91 5.18
C SER A 96 1.77 2.92 4.24
N ASN A 97 2.21 1.66 4.22
CA ASN A 97 1.48 0.56 3.60
C ASN A 97 0.71 -0.21 4.69
N ILE A 98 -0.58 -0.49 4.49
CA ILE A 98 -1.41 -1.20 5.45
C ILE A 98 -1.93 -2.47 4.77
N VAL A 99 -1.74 -3.62 5.42
CA VAL A 99 -2.14 -4.94 4.91
C VAL A 99 -3.01 -5.64 5.95
N PRO A 100 -4.33 -5.67 5.78
CA PRO A 100 -5.20 -6.51 6.61
C PRO A 100 -4.87 -8.00 6.44
N ASN A 101 -5.28 -8.83 7.40
CA ASN A 101 -5.11 -10.28 7.29
C ASN A 101 -6.15 -10.89 6.33
N LEU A 102 -6.04 -12.18 6.04
CA LEU A 102 -6.90 -12.89 5.08
C LEU A 102 -8.42 -12.80 5.36
N CYS A 103 -8.83 -12.51 6.59
CA CYS A 103 -10.24 -12.27 6.90
C CYS A 103 -10.63 -10.79 6.66
N ASN A 104 -9.77 -9.86 7.04
CA ASN A 104 -10.07 -8.43 6.98
C ASN A 104 -9.74 -7.77 5.63
N ASP A 105 -9.04 -8.46 4.73
CA ASP A 105 -8.72 -8.00 3.36
C ASP A 105 -9.87 -8.24 2.35
N ALA A 106 -10.98 -8.81 2.83
CA ALA A 106 -12.17 -9.17 2.06
C ALA A 106 -11.97 -10.32 1.05
N HIS A 107 -10.92 -11.13 1.23
CA HIS A 107 -10.71 -12.36 0.47
C HIS A 107 -11.46 -13.56 1.10
N ASP A 108 -11.19 -13.89 2.37
CA ASP A 108 -11.75 -15.09 3.01
C ASP A 108 -13.01 -14.83 3.85
N CYS A 109 -13.23 -13.58 4.26
CA CYS A 109 -14.44 -13.16 4.97
C CYS A 109 -15.26 -12.15 4.16
N SER A 110 -16.45 -11.82 4.65
CA SER A 110 -17.40 -10.97 3.93
C SER A 110 -16.91 -9.52 3.80
N LEU A 111 -17.40 -8.82 2.79
CA LEU A 111 -17.20 -7.37 2.65
C LEU A 111 -17.60 -6.58 3.90
N GLY A 112 -18.62 -7.04 4.64
CA GLY A 112 -19.03 -6.41 5.90
C GLY A 112 -17.99 -6.55 7.02
N THR A 113 -17.18 -7.61 6.99
CA THR A 113 -16.05 -7.81 7.90
C THR A 113 -14.94 -6.82 7.60
N ALA A 114 -14.55 -6.71 6.32
CA ALA A 114 -13.57 -5.73 5.86
C ALA A 114 -14.02 -4.27 6.13
N ASP A 115 -15.30 -3.96 5.89
CA ASP A 115 -15.85 -2.63 6.17
C ASP A 115 -15.82 -2.30 7.67
N THR A 116 -16.22 -3.24 8.53
CA THR A 116 -16.10 -3.07 9.99
C THR A 116 -14.65 -2.86 10.42
N TRP A 117 -13.71 -3.59 9.80
CA TRP A 117 -12.29 -3.43 10.07
C TRP A 117 -11.78 -2.03 9.67
N LEU A 118 -12.17 -1.53 8.49
CA LEU A 118 -11.83 -0.18 8.04
C LEU A 118 -12.41 0.89 8.98
N GLN A 119 -13.67 0.75 9.39
CA GLN A 119 -14.30 1.67 10.34
C GLN A 119 -13.56 1.71 11.67
N ASN A 120 -13.21 0.55 12.24
CA ASN A 120 -12.55 0.49 13.54
C ASN A 120 -11.09 0.99 13.49
N ASN A 121 -10.37 0.70 12.41
CA ASN A 121 -8.92 0.89 12.38
C ASN A 121 -8.46 2.11 11.56
N ILE A 122 -9.24 2.53 10.55
CA ILE A 122 -8.87 3.61 9.63
C ILE A 122 -9.66 4.89 9.90
N ALA A 123 -10.89 4.83 10.43
CA ALA A 123 -11.63 6.04 10.80
C ALA A 123 -10.86 6.97 11.77
N PRO A 124 -10.08 6.46 12.75
CA PRO A 124 -9.23 7.32 13.59
C PRO A 124 -8.16 8.09 12.80
N LEU A 125 -7.60 7.50 11.73
CA LEU A 125 -6.66 8.19 10.84
C LEU A 125 -7.37 9.37 10.17
N LEU A 126 -8.57 9.13 9.61
CA LEU A 126 -9.35 10.16 8.93
C LEU A 126 -9.69 11.33 9.87
N ALA A 127 -9.97 11.06 11.14
CA ALA A 127 -10.25 12.11 12.13
C ALA A 127 -9.00 12.84 12.64
N SER A 128 -7.79 12.34 12.35
CA SER A 128 -6.55 12.87 12.93
C SER A 128 -6.17 14.24 12.33
N PRO A 129 -5.60 15.17 13.14
CA PRO A 129 -5.09 16.45 12.64
C PRO A 129 -4.01 16.31 11.57
N THR A 130 -3.20 15.25 11.65
CA THR A 130 -2.17 14.94 10.66
C THR A 130 -2.79 14.65 9.30
N PHE A 131 -3.83 13.81 9.26
CA PHE A 131 -4.52 13.50 8.01
C PHE A 131 -5.32 14.69 7.47
N GLN A 132 -6.01 15.44 8.34
CA GLN A 132 -6.83 16.58 7.94
C GLN A 132 -6.03 17.75 7.34
N ARG A 133 -4.71 17.80 7.54
CA ARG A 133 -3.85 18.83 6.96
C ARG A 133 -3.62 18.62 5.46
N ASP A 134 -3.13 17.43 5.09
CA ASP A 134 -2.68 17.10 3.74
C ASP A 134 -2.58 15.60 3.48
N GLY A 135 -3.26 14.78 4.30
CA GLY A 135 -3.23 13.33 4.19
C GLY A 135 -3.78 12.80 2.87
N LEU A 136 -3.21 11.67 2.44
CA LEU A 136 -3.65 10.89 1.28
C LEU A 136 -3.83 9.44 1.72
N LEU A 137 -5.06 8.95 1.67
CA LEU A 137 -5.40 7.55 1.85
C LEU A 137 -5.89 6.99 0.52
N ILE A 138 -5.37 5.84 0.13
CA ILE A 138 -5.85 5.08 -1.04
C ILE A 138 -6.26 3.71 -0.53
N ILE A 139 -7.53 3.36 -0.72
CA ILE A 139 -8.07 2.03 -0.45
C ILE A 139 -8.27 1.35 -1.81
N LEU A 140 -7.67 0.19 -1.99
CA LEU A 140 -7.72 -0.55 -3.25
C LEU A 140 -7.58 -2.05 -3.02
N PHE A 141 -7.95 -2.85 -4.01
CA PHE A 141 -7.73 -4.30 -4.03
C PHE A 141 -6.61 -4.65 -4.99
N ASP A 142 -5.84 -5.70 -4.71
CA ASP A 142 -4.76 -6.12 -5.61
C ASP A 142 -5.27 -6.78 -6.89
N GLU A 143 -6.41 -7.48 -6.82
CA GLU A 143 -7.08 -8.12 -7.95
C GLU A 143 -8.61 -8.21 -7.79
N ALA A 144 -9.31 -8.54 -8.88
CA ALA A 144 -10.72 -8.85 -8.88
C ALA A 144 -10.95 -10.36 -8.74
N GLY A 145 -11.95 -10.78 -7.97
CA GLY A 145 -12.16 -12.20 -7.66
C GLY A 145 -12.62 -13.08 -8.83
N SER A 146 -13.19 -12.51 -9.89
CA SER A 146 -13.70 -13.27 -11.05
C SER A 146 -13.46 -12.60 -12.41
N ASP A 147 -12.64 -11.55 -12.44
CA ASP A 147 -12.30 -10.81 -13.66
C ASP A 147 -10.77 -10.76 -13.82
N ASN A 148 -10.29 -11.21 -14.98
CA ASN A 148 -8.86 -11.19 -15.32
C ASN A 148 -8.54 -10.17 -16.42
N THR A 149 -9.50 -9.35 -16.83
CA THR A 149 -9.31 -8.32 -17.86
C THR A 149 -8.16 -7.41 -17.47
N ASN A 150 -7.27 -7.09 -18.42
CA ASN A 150 -6.06 -6.30 -18.16
C ASN A 150 -5.12 -6.88 -17.06
N GLY A 151 -5.16 -8.18 -16.79
CA GLY A 151 -4.21 -8.84 -15.89
C GLY A 151 -4.53 -8.74 -14.40
N GLY A 152 -5.81 -8.65 -14.05
CA GLY A 152 -6.30 -8.61 -12.66
C GLY A 152 -7.71 -8.05 -12.49
N GLY A 153 -8.36 -7.65 -13.59
CA GLY A 153 -9.74 -7.22 -13.61
C GLY A 153 -9.98 -5.81 -13.06
N ARG A 154 -11.26 -5.43 -13.02
CA ARG A 154 -11.69 -4.15 -12.45
C ARG A 154 -11.85 -4.25 -10.94
N ILE A 155 -10.98 -3.54 -10.21
CA ILE A 155 -11.01 -3.43 -8.75
C ILE A 155 -11.76 -2.18 -8.27
N ALA A 156 -12.17 -2.20 -7.00
CA ALA A 156 -12.49 -0.95 -6.31
C ALA A 156 -11.19 -0.18 -6.00
N TRP A 157 -11.22 1.13 -6.25
CA TRP A 157 -10.13 2.04 -5.95
C TRP A 157 -10.74 3.36 -5.46
N VAL A 158 -10.43 3.73 -4.22
CA VAL A 158 -10.99 4.90 -3.54
C VAL A 158 -9.85 5.73 -3.01
N VAL A 159 -9.86 7.03 -3.31
CA VAL A 159 -8.93 8.00 -2.74
C VAL A 159 -9.67 8.94 -1.79
N VAL A 160 -9.08 9.14 -0.61
CA VAL A 160 -9.58 10.05 0.41
C VAL A 160 -8.45 11.01 0.75
N SER A 161 -8.74 12.31 0.68
CA SER A 161 -7.81 13.37 1.04
C SER A 161 -8.57 14.68 1.25
N PRO A 162 -8.12 15.58 2.15
CA PRO A 162 -8.62 16.95 2.19
C PRO A 162 -8.51 17.71 0.87
N ARG A 163 -7.65 17.25 -0.05
CA ARG A 163 -7.44 17.84 -1.39
C ARG A 163 -8.15 17.08 -2.51
N ALA A 164 -8.83 15.98 -2.21
CA ALA A 164 -9.55 15.19 -3.22
C ALA A 164 -10.90 15.82 -3.54
N LYS A 165 -11.35 15.69 -4.80
CA LYS A 165 -12.69 16.09 -5.23
C LYS A 165 -13.74 15.19 -4.59
N THR A 166 -14.69 15.77 -3.87
CA THR A 166 -15.79 15.03 -3.24
C THR A 166 -16.77 14.49 -4.28
N GLY A 167 -17.16 13.21 -4.14
CA GLY A 167 -18.15 12.57 -5.02
C GLY A 167 -17.71 12.41 -6.48
N TYR A 168 -16.40 12.55 -6.75
CA TYR A 168 -15.85 12.44 -8.09
C TYR A 168 -15.58 10.99 -8.49
N SER A 169 -15.88 10.66 -9.74
CA SER A 169 -15.58 9.37 -10.36
C SER A 169 -14.96 9.61 -11.73
N SER A 170 -13.84 8.95 -11.98
CA SER A 170 -13.15 9.01 -13.27
C SER A 170 -13.60 7.87 -14.19
N THR A 171 -13.63 8.15 -15.50
CA THR A 171 -13.81 7.14 -16.55
C THR A 171 -12.48 6.72 -17.21
N THR A 172 -11.37 7.34 -16.81
CA THR A 172 -10.03 7.02 -17.31
C THR A 172 -9.60 5.64 -16.82
N LEU A 173 -9.03 4.83 -17.71
CA LEU A 173 -8.43 3.55 -17.33
C LEU A 173 -7.10 3.80 -16.62
N TYR A 174 -7.04 3.33 -15.37
CA TYR A 174 -5.82 3.26 -14.58
C TYR A 174 -5.50 1.81 -14.22
N GLN A 175 -4.23 1.56 -13.91
CA GLN A 175 -3.76 0.28 -13.36
C GLN A 175 -2.82 0.59 -12.18
N HIS A 176 -2.38 -0.41 -11.41
CA HIS A 176 -1.62 -0.20 -10.16
C HIS A 176 -0.36 0.69 -10.26
N GLN A 177 0.33 0.67 -11.40
CA GLN A 177 1.46 1.55 -11.69
C GLN A 177 1.08 3.05 -11.73
N SER A 178 -0.17 3.40 -12.07
CA SER A 178 -0.69 4.77 -11.94
C SER A 178 -0.88 5.15 -10.48
N THR A 179 -1.33 4.21 -9.64
CA THR A 179 -1.41 4.40 -8.20
C THR A 179 -0.02 4.58 -7.57
N LEU A 180 0.95 3.75 -7.96
CA LEU A 180 2.34 3.92 -7.52
C LEU A 180 2.92 5.27 -7.94
N ARG A 181 2.65 5.70 -9.18
CA ARG A 181 3.02 7.04 -9.64
C ARG A 181 2.41 8.12 -8.76
N LEU A 182 1.10 8.06 -8.49
CA LEU A 182 0.39 9.01 -7.62
C LEU A 182 1.00 9.07 -6.22
N ILE A 183 1.28 7.92 -5.60
CA ILE A 183 1.90 7.84 -4.26
C ILE A 183 3.24 8.56 -4.26
N LEU A 184 4.09 8.29 -5.24
CA LEU A 184 5.42 8.88 -5.34
C LEU A 184 5.35 10.38 -5.66
N GLU A 185 4.46 10.82 -6.55
CA GLU A 185 4.21 12.24 -6.83
C GLU A 185 3.76 12.99 -5.57
N ALA A 186 2.84 12.42 -4.78
CA ALA A 186 2.37 13.02 -3.53
C ALA A 186 3.49 13.16 -2.47
N LEU A 187 4.48 12.28 -2.51
CA LEU A 187 5.67 12.33 -1.64
C LEU A 187 6.77 13.26 -2.16
N GLY A 188 6.56 13.92 -3.31
CA GLY A 188 7.55 14.79 -3.95
C GLY A 188 8.67 14.03 -4.68
N VAL A 189 8.48 12.74 -4.95
CA VAL A 189 9.45 11.92 -5.69
C VAL A 189 9.27 12.14 -7.18
N THR A 190 10.39 12.32 -7.89
CA THR A 190 10.41 12.61 -9.35
C THR A 190 10.91 11.46 -10.21
N GLN A 191 11.38 10.37 -9.58
CA GLN A 191 11.83 9.15 -10.27
C GLN A 191 10.93 7.98 -9.88
N PHE A 192 10.27 7.37 -10.86
CA PHE A 192 9.28 6.33 -10.64
C PHE A 192 9.80 4.97 -11.14
N PRO A 193 9.57 3.87 -10.40
CA PRO A 193 10.06 2.55 -10.78
C PRO A 193 9.17 1.89 -11.84
N GLY A 194 9.78 1.13 -12.74
CA GLY A 194 9.05 0.32 -13.72
C GLY A 194 8.07 1.13 -14.58
N ALA A 195 6.89 0.55 -14.82
CA ALA A 195 5.83 1.18 -15.62
C ALA A 195 5.20 2.41 -14.94
N ALA A 196 5.49 2.69 -13.66
CA ALA A 196 5.02 3.92 -13.02
C ALA A 196 5.61 5.17 -13.69
N ALA A 197 6.80 5.06 -14.30
CA ALA A 197 7.45 6.17 -15.01
C ALA A 197 6.66 6.71 -16.22
N THR A 198 5.86 5.85 -16.86
CA THR A 198 5.08 6.21 -18.05
C THR A 198 3.57 6.03 -17.83
N ALA A 199 3.15 5.70 -16.61
CA ALA A 199 1.76 5.52 -16.25
C ALA A 199 0.97 6.82 -16.42
N PRO A 200 -0.31 6.78 -16.82
CA PRO A 200 -1.19 7.94 -16.72
C PRO A 200 -1.21 8.48 -15.29
N GLY A 201 -1.02 9.80 -15.14
CA GLY A 201 -1.06 10.49 -13.84
C GLY A 201 -2.50 10.67 -13.36
N MET A 202 -2.70 10.69 -12.04
CA MET A 202 -4.02 10.70 -11.40
C MET A 202 -4.37 12.06 -10.76
N ALA A 203 -3.79 13.15 -11.28
CA ALA A 203 -4.04 14.50 -10.75
C ALA A 203 -5.52 14.94 -10.88
N GLU A 204 -6.30 14.33 -11.78
CA GLU A 204 -7.71 14.66 -11.98
C GLU A 204 -8.59 14.42 -10.73
N PHE A 205 -8.14 13.60 -9.79
CA PHE A 205 -8.87 13.32 -8.55
C PHE A 205 -8.77 14.46 -7.52
N PHE A 206 -7.89 15.44 -7.74
CA PHE A 206 -7.58 16.48 -6.76
C PHE A 206 -8.02 17.85 -7.27
N THR A 207 -8.35 18.74 -6.33
CA THR A 207 -8.50 20.16 -6.64
C THR A 207 -7.12 20.79 -6.82
N PRO A 208 -6.97 21.74 -7.77
CA PRO A 208 -5.73 22.50 -7.94
C PRO A 208 -5.24 23.19 -6.66
#